data_AF-A0A0L0TE89-F1
#
_entry.id   AF-A0A0L0TE89-F1
#
_cell.length_a   1.000
_cell.length_b   1.000
_cell.length_c   1.000
_cell.angle_alpha   90.00
_cell.angle_beta   90.00
_cell.angle_gamma   90.00
#
_symmetry.space_group_name_H-M   'P 1'
#
loop_
_entity.id
_entity.type
_entity.pdbx_description
1 polymer ?
#
loop_
_entity_poly.entity_id
_entity_poly.type
_entity_poly.pdbx_seq_one_letter_code
_entity_poly.pdbx_strand_id
1 'polypeptide(L)'
;MGQSTSTPTSEPRATGSDNQVDAVTGLGNLWPGQQADSYLFEPCGWSQNTLNGAQYGTFHVTPEPSCSYASYETNVAWDQLAEVAPKVLDVFRPAHVTVTHFAATHALPIAELLAAVPPLAPLPGYKLVDMSMQWLPEHRLVYAHYVRADAAVASSSRARKSRVAKLRTKEARARPYPVVGGAKAE
;
A
#
# COMPACT_ATOMS: atom_id res chain seq x y z
N MET A 1 50.60 -32.98 18.31
CA MET A 1 49.34 -32.82 17.57
C MET A 1 48.71 -31.53 18.04
N GLY A 2 48.93 -30.42 17.32
CA GLY A 2 48.37 -29.12 17.65
C GLY A 2 46.92 -29.04 17.21
N GLN A 3 46.01 -28.69 18.12
CA GLN A 3 44.62 -28.45 17.79
C GLN A 3 44.52 -27.05 17.17
N SER A 4 44.13 -27.03 15.89
CA SER A 4 43.75 -25.83 15.16
C SER A 4 42.42 -25.33 15.71
N THR A 5 42.45 -24.25 16.48
CA THR A 5 41.24 -23.51 16.88
C THR A 5 40.90 -22.54 15.76
N SER A 6 39.98 -22.92 14.87
CA SER A 6 39.38 -22.00 13.92
C SER A 6 38.45 -21.06 14.67
N THR A 7 38.86 -19.80 14.82
CA THR A 7 37.98 -18.70 15.21
C THR A 7 36.86 -18.59 14.18
N PRO A 8 35.57 -18.52 14.58
CA PRO A 8 34.52 -18.20 13.62
C PRO A 8 34.75 -16.75 13.18
N THR A 9 35.02 -16.56 11.89
CA THR A 9 35.03 -15.24 11.28
C THR A 9 33.63 -14.65 11.48
N SER A 10 33.48 -13.74 12.44
CA SER A 10 32.31 -12.89 12.49
C SER A 10 32.28 -12.15 11.16
N GLU A 11 31.28 -12.43 10.33
CA GLU A 11 31.03 -11.59 9.17
C GLU A 11 31.02 -10.13 9.62
N PRO A 12 31.65 -9.21 8.87
CA PRO A 12 31.58 -7.81 9.21
C PRO A 12 30.11 -7.44 9.28
N ARG A 13 29.63 -7.13 10.49
CA ARG A 13 28.31 -6.53 10.69
C ARG A 13 28.33 -5.27 9.84
N ALA A 14 27.62 -5.28 8.72
CA ALA A 14 27.63 -4.14 7.81
C ALA A 14 27.31 -2.90 8.63
N THR A 15 28.23 -1.95 8.62
CA THR A 15 28.08 -0.67 9.30
C THR A 15 26.95 0.05 8.58
N GLY A 16 25.75 -0.01 9.14
CA GLY A 16 24.50 0.49 8.56
C GLY A 16 24.51 2.01 8.36
N SER A 17 25.29 2.48 7.39
CA SER A 17 25.44 3.89 7.07
C SER A 17 25.69 4.14 5.58
N ASP A 18 25.51 3.14 4.73
CA ASP A 18 25.68 3.31 3.29
C ASP A 18 24.43 4.00 2.71
N ASN A 19 24.31 5.29 3.02
CA ASN A 19 23.30 6.25 2.55
C ASN A 19 23.37 6.50 1.03
N GLN A 20 23.95 5.58 0.26
CA GLN A 20 24.10 5.69 -1.19
C GLN A 20 22.73 5.74 -1.86
N VAL A 21 21.78 4.90 -1.41
CA VAL A 21 20.41 4.94 -1.90
C VAL A 21 19.78 6.30 -1.61
N ASP A 22 19.99 6.86 -0.42
CA ASP A 22 19.44 8.17 -0.04
C ASP A 22 20.01 9.31 -0.87
N ALA A 23 21.33 9.30 -1.08
CA ALA A 23 22.01 10.32 -1.86
C ALA A 23 21.53 10.35 -3.31
N VAL A 24 21.19 9.19 -3.88
CA VAL A 24 20.75 9.06 -5.28
C VAL A 24 19.24 9.30 -5.42
N THR A 25 18.43 8.83 -4.47
CA THR A 25 16.96 8.87 -4.56
C THR A 25 16.34 10.10 -3.89
N GLY A 26 17.03 10.72 -2.94
CA GLY A 26 16.49 11.80 -2.10
C GLY A 26 15.53 11.33 -1.01
N LEU A 27 15.30 10.02 -0.84
CA LEU A 27 14.36 9.48 0.16
C LEU A 27 14.78 9.77 1.62
N GLY A 28 16.07 9.98 1.87
CA GLY A 28 16.58 10.41 3.16
C GLY A 28 16.19 11.84 3.57
N ASN A 29 15.52 12.61 2.70
CA ASN A 29 15.11 14.00 2.96
C ASN A 29 13.71 14.31 2.38
N LEU A 30 12.71 13.47 2.67
CA LEU A 30 11.35 13.64 2.15
C LEU A 30 10.65 14.88 2.76
N TRP A 31 10.93 15.19 4.02
CA TRP A 31 10.48 16.39 4.72
C TRP A 31 11.61 17.08 5.51
N PRO A 32 11.50 18.39 5.79
CA PRO A 32 12.51 19.14 6.52
C PRO A 32 12.80 18.55 7.91
N GLY A 33 14.08 18.40 8.25
CA GLY A 33 14.51 17.94 9.58
C GLY A 33 14.44 16.42 9.79
N GLN A 34 14.16 15.64 8.74
CA GLN A 34 14.19 14.19 8.77
C GLN A 34 15.60 13.68 9.11
N GLN A 35 15.70 12.79 10.10
CA GLN A 35 16.89 12.01 10.39
C GLN A 35 16.68 10.60 9.84
N ALA A 36 17.55 10.16 8.94
CA ALA A 36 17.46 8.86 8.29
C ALA A 36 18.55 7.90 8.80
N ASP A 37 18.14 6.66 9.01
CA ASP A 37 19.01 5.51 9.28
C ASP A 37 18.71 4.44 8.22
N SER A 38 19.69 4.15 7.36
CA SER A 38 19.52 3.38 6.13
C SER A 38 20.45 2.18 6.09
N TYR A 39 19.96 1.09 5.52
CA TYR A 39 20.70 -0.15 5.37
C TYR A 39 20.50 -0.75 3.97
N LEU A 40 21.61 -0.97 3.26
CA LEU A 40 21.66 -1.64 1.97
C LEU A 40 22.13 -3.09 2.18
N PHE A 41 21.30 -4.05 1.75
CA PHE A 41 21.56 -5.48 1.92
C PHE A 41 22.34 -6.05 0.73
N GLU A 42 23.12 -7.10 0.99
CA GLU A 42 23.79 -7.93 -0.02
C GLU A 42 22.98 -9.24 -0.21
N PRO A 43 22.72 -9.71 -1.46
CA PRO A 43 23.13 -9.12 -2.74
C PRO A 43 22.29 -7.94 -3.21
N CYS A 44 21.11 -7.76 -2.62
CA CYS A 44 20.26 -6.60 -2.87
C CYS A 44 19.21 -6.48 -1.76
N GLY A 45 18.49 -5.36 -1.75
CA GLY A 45 17.48 -5.03 -0.75
C GLY A 45 17.86 -3.75 -0.02
N TRP A 46 16.86 -2.99 0.41
CA TRP A 46 17.10 -1.75 1.14
C TRP A 46 16.03 -1.54 2.21
N SER A 47 16.43 -0.98 3.34
CA SER A 47 15.51 -0.53 4.36
C SER A 47 15.98 0.78 4.96
N GLN A 48 15.03 1.62 5.36
CA GLN A 48 15.31 2.88 5.99
C GLN A 48 14.27 3.17 7.05
N ASN A 49 14.71 3.66 8.20
CA ASN A 49 13.85 4.31 9.17
C ASN A 49 14.19 5.80 9.24
N THR A 50 13.15 6.61 9.42
CA THR A 50 13.28 8.06 9.47
C THR A 50 12.47 8.60 10.63
N LEU A 51 13.01 9.59 11.33
CA LEU A 51 12.36 10.24 12.46
C LEU A 51 12.44 11.77 12.32
N ASN A 52 11.36 12.43 12.74
CA ASN A 52 11.31 13.88 12.96
C ASN A 52 10.34 14.19 14.11
N GLY A 53 10.86 14.31 15.33
CA GLY A 53 10.04 14.44 16.53
C GLY A 53 9.15 13.20 16.74
N ALA A 54 7.83 13.38 16.73
CA ALA A 54 6.86 12.28 16.85
C ALA A 54 6.49 11.64 15.49
N GLN A 55 7.00 12.17 14.39
CA GLN A 55 6.75 11.65 13.04
C GLN A 55 7.80 10.60 12.68
N TYR A 56 7.36 9.53 12.03
CA TYR A 56 8.24 8.51 11.49
C TYR A 56 7.92 8.24 10.01
N GLY A 57 8.90 7.69 9.31
CA GLY A 57 8.72 7.07 8.01
C GLY A 57 9.60 5.83 7.91
N THR A 58 9.12 4.77 7.26
CA THR A 58 9.91 3.56 7.06
C THR A 58 9.76 3.03 5.64
N PHE A 59 10.87 2.59 5.06
CA PHE A 59 10.94 1.92 3.78
C PHE A 59 11.46 0.50 3.95
N HIS A 60 10.87 -0.42 3.19
CA HIS A 60 11.41 -1.75 2.96
C HIS A 60 11.27 -2.10 1.47
N VAL A 61 12.38 -2.49 0.84
CA VAL A 61 12.47 -2.71 -0.61
C VAL A 61 13.09 -4.06 -0.91
N THR A 62 12.39 -4.83 -1.74
CA THR A 62 12.76 -6.12 -2.31
C THR A 62 12.86 -5.93 -3.83
N PRO A 63 14.06 -5.65 -4.39
CA PRO A 63 14.20 -5.18 -5.77
C PRO A 63 14.19 -6.29 -6.84
N GLU A 64 14.09 -7.57 -6.45
CA GLU A 64 14.17 -8.72 -7.34
C GLU A 64 13.15 -8.63 -8.50
N PRO A 65 13.58 -8.70 -9.79
CA PRO A 65 12.71 -8.43 -10.93
C PRO A 65 11.46 -9.31 -11.03
N SER A 66 11.52 -10.54 -10.52
CA SER A 66 10.40 -11.50 -10.56
C SER A 66 9.28 -11.18 -9.57
N CYS A 67 9.58 -10.41 -8.52
CA CYS A 67 8.68 -10.19 -7.39
C CYS A 67 8.97 -8.85 -6.70
N SER A 68 9.30 -7.82 -7.48
CA SER A 68 9.74 -6.53 -6.94
C SER A 68 8.64 -5.91 -6.06
N TYR A 69 9.01 -5.48 -4.86
CA TYR A 69 8.11 -4.87 -3.89
C TYR A 69 8.80 -3.74 -3.13
N ALA A 70 8.04 -2.69 -2.82
CA ALA A 70 8.47 -1.62 -1.94
C ALA A 70 7.28 -1.19 -1.07
N SER A 71 7.51 -1.04 0.23
CA SER A 71 6.54 -0.43 1.15
C SER A 71 7.07 0.88 1.68
N TYR A 72 6.15 1.81 1.90
CA TYR A 72 6.38 3.03 2.64
C TYR A 72 5.26 3.21 3.67
N GLU A 73 5.62 3.47 4.92
CA GLU A 73 4.68 3.70 6.00
C GLU A 73 5.10 4.94 6.79
N THR A 74 4.12 5.74 7.23
CA THR A 74 4.34 6.96 7.99
C THR A 74 3.08 7.36 8.75
N ASN A 75 3.26 8.17 9.81
CA ASN A 75 2.19 8.82 10.56
C ASN A 75 2.14 10.35 10.33
N VAL A 76 2.80 10.88 9.29
CA VAL A 76 2.66 12.30 8.93
C VAL A 76 1.22 12.64 8.59
N ALA A 77 0.85 13.91 8.76
CA ALA A 77 -0.47 14.38 8.42
C ALA A 77 -0.72 14.30 6.90
N TRP A 78 -1.99 14.29 6.51
CA TRP A 78 -2.38 14.09 5.11
C TRP A 78 -1.84 15.17 4.16
N ASP A 79 -1.84 16.43 4.59
CA ASP A 79 -1.27 17.56 3.86
C ASP A 79 0.21 17.35 3.54
N GLN A 80 0.98 16.85 4.51
CA GLN A 80 2.38 16.47 4.31
C GLN A 80 2.50 15.24 3.38
N LEU A 81 1.60 14.26 3.52
CA LEU A 81 1.60 13.07 2.66
C LEU A 81 1.36 13.43 1.19
N ALA A 82 0.55 14.45 0.90
CA ALA A 82 0.33 14.95 -0.46
C ALA A 82 1.61 15.50 -1.11
N GLU A 83 2.57 15.97 -0.32
CA GLU A 83 3.90 16.40 -0.79
C GLU A 83 4.90 15.24 -0.90
N VAL A 84 4.78 14.24 -0.02
CA VAL A 84 5.69 13.09 0.07
C VAL A 84 5.38 12.02 -0.98
N ALA A 85 4.10 11.67 -1.15
CA ALA A 85 3.68 10.58 -2.02
C ALA A 85 4.17 10.75 -3.48
N PRO A 86 4.10 11.94 -4.13
CA PRO A 86 4.65 12.11 -5.47
C PRO A 86 6.14 11.83 -5.56
N LYS A 87 6.95 12.22 -4.56
CA LYS A 87 8.40 11.96 -4.53
C LYS A 87 8.69 10.46 -4.45
N VAL A 88 7.97 9.75 -3.59
CA VAL A 88 8.08 8.29 -3.45
C VAL A 88 7.69 7.59 -4.76
N LEU A 89 6.58 8.01 -5.38
CA LEU A 89 6.10 7.43 -6.64
C LEU A 89 7.03 7.72 -7.83
N ASP A 90 7.75 8.84 -7.83
CA ASP A 90 8.72 9.19 -8.87
C ASP A 90 10.00 8.34 -8.78
N VAL A 91 10.42 7.97 -7.56
CA VAL A 91 11.55 7.05 -7.34
C VAL A 91 11.18 5.63 -7.80
N PHE A 92 10.09 5.07 -7.26
CA PHE A 92 9.78 3.64 -7.48
C PHE A 92 9.03 3.36 -8.79
N ARG A 93 8.25 4.33 -9.28
CA ARG A 93 7.38 4.21 -10.47
C ARG A 93 6.68 2.85 -10.58
N PRO A 94 5.99 2.36 -9.54
CA PRO A 94 5.39 1.04 -9.54
C PRO A 94 4.31 0.88 -10.61
N ALA A 95 4.06 -0.35 -11.07
CA ALA A 95 2.92 -0.62 -11.98
C ALA A 95 1.58 -0.60 -11.23
N HIS A 96 1.62 -0.98 -9.95
CA HIS A 96 0.49 -1.10 -9.03
C HIS A 96 0.82 -0.41 -7.71
N VAL A 97 -0.08 0.41 -7.21
CA VAL A 97 0.04 1.09 -5.90
C VAL A 97 -1.17 0.72 -5.07
N THR A 98 -0.94 0.31 -3.84
CA THR A 98 -2.00 0.17 -2.84
C THR A 98 -1.75 1.18 -1.74
N VAL A 99 -2.76 1.98 -1.42
CA VAL A 99 -2.72 2.95 -0.33
C VAL A 99 -3.71 2.52 0.74
N THR A 100 -3.23 2.43 1.97
CA THR A 100 -4.06 2.24 3.17
C THR A 100 -3.89 3.42 4.09
N HIS A 101 -4.98 4.08 4.44
CA HIS A 101 -4.97 5.23 5.34
C HIS A 101 -5.87 4.95 6.55
N PHE A 102 -5.30 5.11 7.74
CA PHE A 102 -6.01 5.03 9.00
C PHE A 102 -6.14 6.44 9.58
N ALA A 103 -7.38 6.89 9.77
CA ALA A 103 -7.69 8.11 10.49
C ALA A 103 -8.33 7.75 11.84
N ALA A 104 -7.77 8.27 12.94
CA ALA A 104 -8.44 8.25 14.23
C ALA A 104 -9.68 9.14 14.15
N THR A 105 -10.84 8.59 14.45
CA THR A 105 -12.13 9.28 14.30
C THR A 105 -12.94 9.38 15.58
N HIS A 106 -12.51 8.67 16.64
CA HIS A 106 -13.15 8.74 17.95
C HIS A 106 -13.15 10.15 18.58
N ALA A 107 -12.18 10.99 18.19
CA ALA A 107 -12.04 12.35 18.71
C ALA A 107 -12.50 13.45 17.74
N LEU A 108 -12.94 13.10 16.52
CA LEU A 108 -13.30 14.08 15.50
C LEU A 108 -14.81 14.41 15.55
N PRO A 109 -15.19 15.70 15.46
CA PRO A 109 -16.58 16.09 15.22
C PRO A 109 -17.13 15.47 13.93
N ILE A 110 -18.44 15.18 13.88
CA ILE A 110 -19.09 14.53 12.72
C ILE A 110 -18.83 15.29 11.41
N ALA A 111 -18.80 16.62 11.46
CA ALA A 111 -18.53 17.47 10.29
C ALA A 111 -17.11 17.26 9.73
N GLU A 112 -16.16 16.85 10.58
CA GLU A 112 -14.76 16.62 10.22
C GLU A 112 -14.49 15.16 9.83
N LEU A 113 -15.41 14.23 10.12
CA LEU A 113 -15.29 12.83 9.70
C LEU A 113 -15.24 12.67 8.18
N LEU A 114 -15.92 13.55 7.44
CA LEU A 114 -15.85 13.56 5.97
C LEU A 114 -14.53 14.16 5.46
N ALA A 115 -13.93 15.08 6.21
CA ALA A 115 -12.60 15.65 5.90
C ALA A 115 -11.47 14.67 6.25
N ALA A 116 -11.71 13.73 7.16
CA ALA A 116 -10.80 12.63 7.48
C ALA A 116 -10.75 11.54 6.39
N VAL A 117 -11.63 11.63 5.38
CA VAL A 117 -11.46 10.84 4.16
C VAL A 117 -10.45 11.58 3.29
N PRO A 118 -9.27 11.00 3.04
CA PRO A 118 -8.31 11.64 2.15
C PRO A 118 -8.99 11.95 0.81
N PRO A 119 -8.73 13.11 0.18
CA PRO A 119 -9.06 13.31 -1.22
C PRO A 119 -8.30 12.23 -1.99
N LEU A 120 -8.98 11.12 -2.29
CA LEU A 120 -8.52 10.02 -3.15
C LEU A 120 -8.54 10.50 -4.60
N ALA A 121 -7.92 11.67 -4.80
CA ALA A 121 -7.75 12.33 -6.06
C ALA A 121 -6.90 11.43 -6.98
N PRO A 122 -7.01 11.62 -8.30
CA PRO A 122 -6.16 10.92 -9.25
C PRO A 122 -4.69 11.16 -8.88
N LEU A 123 -3.96 10.10 -8.55
CA LEU A 123 -2.51 10.15 -8.49
C LEU A 123 -1.99 10.42 -9.92
N PRO A 124 -1.18 11.46 -10.16
CA PRO A 124 -0.68 11.77 -11.48
C PRO A 124 -0.01 10.56 -12.15
N GLY A 125 -0.45 10.21 -13.36
CA GLY A 125 0.08 9.05 -14.09
C GLY A 125 -0.52 7.70 -13.67
N TYR A 126 -1.45 7.66 -12.72
CA TYR A 126 -2.13 6.44 -12.29
C TYR A 126 -3.65 6.56 -12.41
N LYS A 127 -4.30 5.40 -12.56
CA LYS A 127 -5.76 5.25 -12.56
C LYS A 127 -6.18 4.56 -11.28
N LEU A 128 -7.12 5.15 -10.53
CA LEU A 128 -7.80 4.47 -9.44
C LEU A 128 -8.67 3.36 -10.03
N VAL A 129 -8.47 2.12 -9.59
CA VAL A 129 -9.19 0.94 -10.11
C VAL A 129 -10.06 0.26 -9.06
N ASP A 130 -9.73 0.41 -7.78
CA ASP A 130 -10.54 -0.11 -6.67
C ASP A 130 -10.41 0.79 -5.44
N MET A 131 -11.47 0.86 -4.65
CA MET A 131 -11.53 1.69 -3.45
C MET A 131 -12.55 1.12 -2.48
N SER A 132 -12.17 1.01 -1.21
CA SER A 132 -13.11 0.67 -0.14
C SER A 132 -12.86 1.54 1.09
N MET A 133 -13.93 1.81 1.82
CA MET A 133 -13.89 2.55 3.07
C MET A 133 -14.60 1.74 4.15
N GLN A 134 -13.94 1.57 5.29
CA GLN A 134 -14.44 0.80 6.42
C GLN A 134 -14.58 1.68 7.66
N TRP A 135 -15.71 1.48 8.34
CA TRP A 135 -16.04 2.16 9.59
C TRP A 135 -15.66 1.23 10.73
N LEU A 136 -14.56 1.55 11.40
CA LEU A 136 -14.15 0.88 12.63
C LEU A 136 -14.65 1.71 13.83
N PRO A 137 -14.78 1.12 15.03
CA PRO A 137 -15.31 1.84 16.20
C PRO A 137 -14.59 3.17 16.48
N GLU A 138 -13.26 3.17 16.37
CA GLU A 138 -12.44 4.34 16.69
C GLU A 138 -11.71 4.93 15.48
N HIS A 139 -11.79 4.27 14.33
CA HIS A 139 -10.99 4.57 13.15
C HIS A 139 -11.83 4.57 11.86
N ARG A 140 -11.32 5.24 10.85
CA ARG A 140 -11.72 5.03 9.46
C ARG A 140 -10.53 4.46 8.73
N LEU A 141 -10.78 3.39 7.99
CA LEU A 141 -9.81 2.80 7.10
C LEU A 141 -10.24 3.07 5.67
N VAL A 142 -9.35 3.67 4.90
CA VAL A 142 -9.48 3.83 3.47
C VAL A 142 -8.46 2.94 2.78
N TYR A 143 -8.94 2.11 1.86
CA TYR A 143 -8.14 1.35 0.92
C TYR A 143 -8.35 1.90 -0.49
N ALA A 144 -7.27 2.08 -1.24
CA ALA A 144 -7.32 2.46 -2.63
C ALA A 144 -6.24 1.72 -3.43
N HIS A 145 -6.62 1.18 -4.59
CA HIS A 145 -5.72 0.53 -5.53
C HIS A 145 -5.62 1.33 -6.81
N TYR A 146 -4.39 1.63 -7.22
CA TYR A 146 -4.09 2.36 -8.43
C TYR A 146 -3.23 1.53 -9.37
N VAL A 147 -3.45 1.68 -10.67
CA VAL A 147 -2.63 1.08 -11.73
C VAL A 147 -2.05 2.20 -12.60
N ARG A 148 -0.76 2.11 -12.89
CA ARG A 148 -0.08 3.11 -13.73
C ARG A 148 -0.73 3.16 -15.13
N ALA A 149 -0.95 4.35 -15.66
CA ALA A 149 -1.81 4.55 -16.83
C ALA A 149 -1.32 3.82 -18.09
N ASP A 150 0.00 3.71 -18.27
CA ASP A 150 0.69 2.94 -19.32
C ASP A 150 0.61 1.42 -19.08
N ALA A 151 0.74 0.96 -17.84
CA ALA A 151 0.62 -0.44 -17.47
C ALA A 151 -0.81 -0.96 -17.67
N ALA A 152 -1.81 -0.13 -17.42
CA ALA A 152 -3.23 -0.43 -17.68
C ALA A 152 -3.52 -0.67 -19.18
N VAL A 153 -2.79 0.00 -20.08
CA VAL A 153 -2.92 -0.24 -21.53
C VAL A 153 -2.37 -1.61 -21.90
N ALA A 154 -1.22 -2.00 -21.34
CA ALA A 154 -0.63 -3.31 -21.58
C ALA A 154 -1.53 -4.47 -21.10
N SER A 155 -2.17 -4.35 -19.93
CA SER A 155 -3.10 -5.37 -19.43
C SER A 155 -4.40 -5.43 -20.26
N SER A 156 -4.92 -4.29 -20.73
CA SER A 156 -6.11 -4.25 -21.59
C SER A 156 -5.87 -4.85 -22.98
N SER A 157 -4.66 -4.74 -23.54
CA SER A 157 -4.30 -5.36 -24.81
C SER A 157 -4.20 -6.90 -24.73
N ARG A 158 -4.00 -7.44 -23.52
CA ARG A 158 -4.00 -8.88 -23.23
C ARG A 158 -5.40 -9.44 -22.96
N ALA A 159 -6.43 -8.59 -22.84
CA ALA A 159 -7.82 -8.99 -22.76
C ALA A 159 -8.41 -9.36 -24.15
N ARG A 160 -7.72 -10.23 -24.91
CA ARG A 160 -8.30 -10.88 -26.08
C ARG A 160 -9.04 -12.16 -25.64
N LYS A 161 -10.37 -12.01 -25.55
CA LYS A 161 -11.41 -13.06 -25.68
C LYS A 161 -11.22 -14.34 -24.85
N SER A 162 -11.54 -14.27 -23.56
CA SER A 162 -12.07 -15.46 -22.88
C SER A 162 -13.46 -15.77 -23.44
N ARG A 163 -13.52 -16.81 -24.29
CA ARG A 163 -14.73 -17.33 -24.94
C ARG A 163 -15.39 -18.41 -24.08
N VAL A 164 -15.39 -18.23 -22.75
CA VAL A 164 -15.83 -19.25 -21.76
C VAL A 164 -16.83 -18.67 -20.75
N ALA A 165 -17.79 -17.87 -21.22
CA ALA A 165 -18.97 -17.44 -20.44
C ALA A 165 -20.29 -17.67 -21.19
N LYS A 166 -20.31 -18.64 -22.11
CA LYS A 166 -21.54 -19.13 -22.75
C LYS A 166 -21.67 -20.63 -22.54
N LEU A 167 -21.90 -21.06 -21.30
CA LEU A 167 -22.56 -22.34 -21.01
C LEU A 167 -22.94 -22.39 -19.52
N ARG A 168 -24.23 -22.69 -19.29
CA ARG A 168 -24.88 -23.07 -18.03
C ARG A 168 -25.33 -21.94 -17.08
N THR A 169 -26.54 -21.47 -17.33
CA THR A 169 -27.66 -21.62 -16.36
C THR A 169 -28.98 -21.50 -17.13
N LYS A 170 -29.45 -22.63 -17.68
CA LYS A 170 -30.86 -22.83 -17.96
C LYS A 170 -31.47 -23.52 -16.73
N GLU A 171 -32.54 -22.92 -16.25
CA GLU A 171 -33.59 -23.48 -15.37
C GLU A 171 -33.26 -23.76 -13.90
N ALA A 172 -33.63 -22.81 -13.05
CA ALA A 172 -34.20 -23.11 -11.73
C ALA A 172 -35.46 -22.25 -11.56
N ARG A 173 -36.61 -22.82 -11.94
CA ARG A 173 -37.94 -22.26 -11.71
C ARG A 173 -38.24 -22.33 -10.22
N ALA A 174 -38.16 -21.22 -9.51
CA ALA A 174 -38.60 -21.12 -8.13
C ALA A 174 -40.13 -21.30 -8.04
N ARG A 175 -40.57 -22.17 -7.13
CA ARG A 175 -41.98 -22.46 -6.83
C ARG A 175 -42.59 -21.28 -6.03
N PRO A 176 -43.86 -20.90 -6.24
CA PRO A 176 -44.50 -19.87 -5.43
C PRO A 176 -44.83 -20.39 -4.02
N TYR A 177 -44.64 -19.54 -3.02
CA TYR A 177 -45.05 -19.74 -1.62
C TYR A 177 -46.58 -19.66 -1.48
N PRO A 178 -47.21 -20.45 -0.60
CA PRO A 178 -48.65 -20.37 -0.35
C PRO A 178 -49.01 -19.14 0.50
N VAL A 179 -50.09 -18.47 0.11
CA VAL A 179 -50.74 -17.37 0.82
C VAL A 179 -51.60 -17.95 1.94
N VAL A 180 -51.36 -17.54 3.20
CA VAL A 180 -52.25 -17.85 4.33
C VAL A 180 -53.36 -16.79 4.34
N GLY A 181 -54.52 -17.16 3.80
CA GLY A 181 -55.77 -16.41 3.92
C GLY A 181 -56.55 -16.86 5.16
N GLY A 182 -57.01 -15.89 5.95
CA GLY A 182 -57.58 -16.09 7.28
C GLY A 182 -58.95 -16.78 7.35
N ALA A 183 -59.27 -17.22 8.57
CA ALA A 183 -60.61 -17.63 8.99
C ALA A 183 -61.21 -16.55 9.90
N LYS A 184 -62.48 -16.22 9.64
CA LYS A 184 -63.34 -15.32 10.40
C LYS A 184 -63.93 -15.99 11.65
N ALA A 185 -64.25 -15.12 12.62
CA ALA A 185 -65.37 -15.11 13.56
C ALA A 185 -66.23 -16.37 13.76
N GLU A 186 -66.33 -16.79 15.03
CA GLU A 186 -67.57 -16.96 15.79
C GLU A 186 -67.38 -16.36 17.20
#